data_AF-A0A976CHK4-F1
#
_entry.id   AF-A0A976CHK4-F1
#
_cell.length_a   1.000
_cell.length_b   1.000
_cell.length_c   1.000
_cell.angle_alpha   90.00
_cell.angle_beta   90.00
_cell.angle_gamma   90.00
#
_symmetry.space_group_name_H-M   'P 1'
#
loop_
_entity.id
_entity.type
_entity.pdbx_description
1 polymer ?
#
loop_
_entity_poly.entity_id
_entity_poly.type
_entity_poly.pdbx_seq_one_letter_code
_entity_poly.pdbx_strand_id
1 'polypeptide(L)'
;MANQLPPVLVTFDADVLMAGRTQVWQEYAKVGSCYLPEVVYDEIDYLTGRAVEKAQEQVAREFMRFFAESGWIVTDAQETHRALEPSIKNQSAQAMLVVATAQCVYGLAQEHPDALVVFVSNSQPLLKRIASVGAANLCGITAAMLLNWARKGERPPVATQQLQSLMRTLADRQSTQRSNSRIQNAGVGKTGTSVSKFTMRGDSELDSPSSSTKTNQTGLSGSPRKSSRTNAKKPAPSREERKDYEPAVYRIKHITPPKKRDGGFLSGAFNFLGALFFLTVAVGILWRVLDARGFRKTFVPALPQPVQQFVKSIDPK
;
A
#
# COMPACT_ATOMS: atom_id res chain seq x y z
N MET A 1 -23.31 2.62 -22.08
CA MET A 1 -22.23 2.91 -21.11
C MET A 1 -21.55 1.58 -20.83
N ALA A 2 -20.29 1.42 -21.23
CA ALA A 2 -19.61 0.13 -21.08
C ALA A 2 -19.52 -0.22 -19.59
N ASN A 3 -19.95 -1.43 -19.22
CA ASN A 3 -19.73 -2.02 -17.91
C ASN A 3 -18.23 -2.25 -17.71
N GLN A 4 -17.47 -1.19 -17.46
CA GLN A 4 -16.06 -1.31 -17.09
C GLN A 4 -16.02 -1.82 -15.66
N LEU A 5 -15.36 -2.96 -15.48
CA LEU A 5 -15.09 -3.50 -14.15
C LEU A 5 -14.23 -2.50 -13.37
N PRO A 6 -14.44 -2.36 -12.05
CA PRO A 6 -13.55 -1.60 -11.19
C PRO A 6 -12.07 -1.94 -11.41
N PRO A 7 -11.15 -0.95 -11.37
CA PRO A 7 -9.72 -1.21 -11.40
C PRO A 7 -9.31 -2.16 -10.28
N VAL A 8 -8.27 -2.97 -10.51
CA VAL A 8 -7.69 -3.85 -9.50
C VAL A 8 -6.34 -3.31 -9.09
N LEU A 9 -6.15 -3.08 -7.79
CA LEU A 9 -4.89 -2.68 -7.18
C LEU A 9 -4.36 -3.86 -6.36
N VAL A 10 -3.11 -4.25 -6.57
CA VAL A 10 -2.50 -5.40 -5.90
C VAL A 10 -1.42 -4.91 -4.96
N THR A 11 -1.43 -5.34 -3.70
CA THR A 11 -0.44 -4.94 -2.68
C THR A 11 0.04 -6.15 -1.88
N PHE A 12 1.26 -6.10 -1.34
CA PHE A 12 2.01 -7.27 -0.89
C PHE A 12 2.56 -7.09 0.53
N ASP A 13 2.70 -8.18 1.27
CA ASP A 13 3.62 -8.24 2.41
C ASP A 13 5.05 -8.58 1.96
N ALA A 14 6.02 -8.35 2.86
CA ALA A 14 7.42 -8.65 2.60
C ALA A 14 7.63 -10.15 2.30
N ASP A 15 6.99 -11.04 3.07
CA ASP A 15 7.16 -12.49 2.96
C ASP A 15 6.81 -13.02 1.56
N VAL A 16 5.75 -12.50 0.93
CA VAL A 16 5.36 -12.90 -0.44
C VAL A 16 6.42 -12.49 -1.46
N LEU A 17 6.99 -11.30 -1.31
CA LEU A 17 8.01 -10.80 -2.23
C LEU A 17 9.33 -11.55 -2.03
N MET A 18 9.74 -11.76 -0.78
CA MET A 18 10.97 -12.46 -0.41
C MET A 18 10.94 -13.97 -0.70
N ALA A 19 9.77 -14.58 -0.89
CA ALA A 19 9.64 -15.95 -1.37
C ALA A 19 9.59 -16.06 -2.91
N GLY A 20 9.53 -14.92 -3.61
CA GLY A 20 9.37 -14.85 -5.06
C GLY A 20 10.68 -14.77 -5.83
N ARG A 21 10.54 -14.50 -7.13
CA ARG A 21 11.63 -14.24 -8.08
C ARG A 21 11.12 -13.36 -9.21
N THR A 22 12.01 -12.75 -9.99
CA THR A 22 11.67 -11.79 -11.05
C THR A 22 10.51 -12.25 -11.95
N GLN A 23 10.56 -13.49 -12.44
CA GLN A 23 9.50 -14.04 -13.30
C GLN A 23 8.13 -14.05 -12.63
N VAL A 24 8.07 -14.33 -11.33
CA VAL A 24 6.80 -14.40 -10.58
C VAL A 24 6.25 -12.99 -10.33
N TRP A 25 7.10 -12.03 -9.98
CA TRP A 25 6.67 -10.64 -9.78
C TRP A 25 6.16 -10.01 -11.08
N GLN A 26 6.78 -10.33 -12.22
CA GLN A 26 6.27 -9.93 -13.54
C GLN A 26 4.87 -10.48 -13.84
N GLU A 27 4.57 -11.72 -13.44
CA GLU A 27 3.22 -12.29 -13.59
C GLU A 27 2.19 -11.51 -12.75
N TYR A 28 2.55 -11.09 -11.54
CA TYR A 28 1.61 -10.36 -10.66
C TYR A 28 1.08 -9.06 -11.28
N ALA A 29 1.92 -8.35 -12.03
CA ALA A 29 1.53 -7.11 -12.73
C ALA A 29 0.46 -7.32 -13.82
N LYS A 30 0.22 -8.57 -14.26
CA LYS A 30 -0.84 -8.88 -15.24
C LYS A 30 -2.24 -8.79 -14.63
N VAL A 31 -2.37 -8.82 -13.30
CA VAL A 31 -3.66 -8.80 -12.60
C VAL A 31 -4.20 -7.38 -12.43
N GLY A 32 -3.31 -6.40 -12.25
CA GLY A 32 -3.68 -5.01 -11.99
C GLY A 32 -2.47 -4.15 -11.67
N SER A 33 -2.71 -2.93 -11.20
CA SER A 33 -1.63 -2.01 -10.79
C SER A 33 -1.05 -2.47 -9.46
N CYS A 34 0.26 -2.72 -9.43
CA CYS A 34 0.95 -3.15 -8.22
C CYS A 34 1.40 -1.95 -7.38
N TYR A 35 1.04 -2.00 -6.10
CA TYR A 35 1.45 -1.07 -5.06
C TYR A 35 2.32 -1.78 -4.03
N LEU A 36 3.33 -1.09 -3.55
CA LEU A 36 4.23 -1.57 -2.51
C LEU A 36 4.12 -0.63 -1.29
N PRO A 37 3.68 -1.11 -0.12
CA PRO A 37 3.72 -0.31 1.10
C PRO A 37 5.15 0.19 1.37
N GLU A 38 5.30 1.47 1.72
CA GLU A 38 6.61 2.09 2.02
C GLU A 38 7.37 1.29 3.08
N VAL A 39 6.68 0.83 4.13
CA VAL A 39 7.27 0.00 5.19
C VAL A 39 7.80 -1.35 4.70
N VAL A 40 7.20 -1.93 3.65
CA VAL A 40 7.68 -3.18 3.04
C VAL A 40 8.86 -2.90 2.12
N TYR A 41 8.81 -1.79 1.38
CA TYR A 41 9.94 -1.32 0.57
C TYR A 41 11.18 -1.11 1.44
N ASP A 42 11.05 -0.37 2.53
CA ASP A 42 12.14 -0.07 3.46
C ASP A 42 12.72 -1.35 4.10
N GLU A 43 11.87 -2.31 4.43
CA GLU A 43 12.32 -3.61 4.96
C GLU A 43 13.13 -4.39 3.92
N ILE A 44 12.67 -4.46 2.68
CA ILE A 44 13.39 -5.19 1.64
C ILE A 44 14.70 -4.47 1.29
N ASP A 45 14.71 -3.14 1.23
CA ASP A 45 15.93 -2.35 1.04
C ASP A 45 16.94 -2.59 2.17
N TYR A 46 16.47 -2.61 3.42
CA TYR A 46 17.28 -2.95 4.59
C TYR A 46 17.98 -4.31 4.40
N LEU A 47 17.26 -5.32 3.91
CA LEU A 47 17.76 -6.67 3.71
C LEU A 47 18.80 -6.79 2.59
N THR A 48 18.93 -5.82 1.67
CA THR A 48 19.91 -5.87 0.56
C THR A 48 21.37 -5.89 0.99
N GLY A 49 21.69 -5.50 2.22
CA GLY A 49 23.05 -5.54 2.76
C GLY A 49 23.13 -5.90 4.25
N ARG A 50 21.99 -6.24 4.87
CA ARG A 50 21.89 -6.53 6.31
C ARG A 50 21.09 -7.79 6.64
N ALA A 51 20.71 -8.59 5.63
CA ALA A 51 20.07 -9.87 5.90
C ALA A 51 21.04 -10.84 6.59
N VAL A 52 20.51 -11.67 7.49
CA VAL A 52 21.29 -12.69 8.20
C VAL A 52 21.73 -13.79 7.24
N GLU A 53 20.84 -14.17 6.32
CA GLU A 53 21.08 -15.20 5.33
C GLU A 53 21.42 -14.58 3.97
N LYS A 54 22.52 -15.03 3.36
CA LYS A 54 22.94 -14.57 2.02
C LYS A 54 21.88 -14.82 0.95
N ALA A 55 21.10 -15.89 1.08
CA ALA A 55 20.01 -16.19 0.16
C ALA A 55 18.92 -15.10 0.20
N GLN A 56 18.56 -14.64 1.40
CA GLN A 56 17.61 -13.54 1.57
C GLN A 56 18.16 -12.22 1.02
N GLU A 57 19.44 -11.92 1.29
CA GLU A 57 20.11 -10.73 0.73
C GLU A 57 20.05 -10.72 -0.80
N GLN A 58 20.31 -11.88 -1.43
CA GLN A 58 20.27 -12.02 -2.88
C GLN A 58 18.87 -11.79 -3.45
N VAL A 59 17.83 -12.33 -2.80
CA VAL A 59 16.44 -12.09 -3.22
C VAL A 59 16.06 -10.63 -3.05
N ALA A 60 16.45 -9.99 -1.93
CA ALA A 60 16.21 -8.56 -1.72
C ALA A 60 16.86 -7.70 -2.81
N ARG A 61 18.13 -7.95 -3.13
CA ARG A 61 18.83 -7.26 -4.23
C ARG A 61 18.15 -7.49 -5.58
N GLU A 62 17.72 -8.73 -5.86
CA GLU A 62 16.99 -9.05 -7.08
C GLU A 62 15.67 -8.27 -7.15
N PHE A 63 14.89 -8.25 -6.06
CA PHE A 63 13.64 -7.53 -5.98
C PHE A 63 13.84 -6.03 -6.18
N MET A 64 14.82 -5.41 -5.53
CA MET A 64 15.08 -3.97 -5.66
C MET A 64 15.48 -3.58 -7.09
N ARG A 65 16.27 -4.43 -7.77
CA ARG A 65 16.58 -4.23 -9.19
C ARG A 65 15.33 -4.35 -10.06
N PHE A 66 14.50 -5.38 -9.83
CA PHE A 66 13.23 -5.52 -10.53
C PHE A 66 12.31 -4.31 -10.29
N PHE A 67 12.17 -3.88 -9.04
CA PHE A 67 11.28 -2.81 -8.63
C PHE A 67 11.56 -1.51 -9.38
N ALA A 68 12.85 -1.15 -9.50
CA ALA A 68 13.30 0.05 -10.20
C ALA A 68 12.80 0.15 -11.67
N GLU A 69 12.58 -0.99 -12.33
CA GLU A 69 12.15 -1.06 -13.74
C GLU A 69 10.69 -1.53 -13.89
N SER A 70 10.04 -1.92 -12.79
CA SER A 70 8.75 -2.63 -12.81
C SER A 70 7.53 -1.74 -13.09
N GLY A 71 7.64 -0.43 -12.85
CA GLY A 71 6.50 0.50 -12.83
C GLY A 71 5.56 0.32 -11.63
N TRP A 72 5.94 -0.47 -10.62
CA TRP A 72 5.20 -0.59 -9.36
C TRP A 72 5.28 0.72 -8.56
N ILE A 73 4.24 1.00 -7.78
CA ILE A 73 4.07 2.30 -7.10
C ILE A 73 4.30 2.12 -5.60
N VAL A 74 5.17 2.91 -4.99
CA VAL A 74 5.26 2.98 -3.53
C VAL A 74 4.07 3.75 -2.99
N THR A 75 3.45 3.27 -1.91
CA THR A 75 2.38 3.97 -1.20
C THR A 75 2.71 4.12 0.28
N ASP A 76 2.49 5.32 0.80
CA ASP A 76 2.56 5.69 2.21
C ASP A 76 1.15 5.86 2.81
N ALA A 77 0.11 5.42 2.09
CA ALA A 77 -1.26 5.42 2.58
C ALA A 77 -1.28 4.73 3.94
N GLN A 78 -1.98 5.30 4.92
CA GLN A 78 -2.07 4.72 6.24
C GLN A 78 -3.39 5.12 6.87
N GLU A 79 -4.17 4.13 7.30
CA GLU A 79 -5.39 4.37 8.05
C GLU A 79 -5.51 3.40 9.22
N THR A 80 -6.13 3.89 10.29
CA THR A 80 -6.36 3.14 11.52
C THR A 80 -7.69 2.41 11.47
N HIS A 81 -7.70 1.19 12.01
CA HIS A 81 -8.93 0.42 12.18
C HIS A 81 -8.80 -0.43 13.44
N ARG A 82 -9.88 -0.57 14.21
CA ARG A 82 -9.89 -1.32 15.49
C ARG A 82 -9.35 -2.75 15.33
N ALA A 83 -9.68 -3.42 14.23
CA ALA A 83 -9.19 -4.77 13.95
C ALA A 83 -7.68 -4.83 13.64
N LEU A 84 -7.08 -3.69 13.25
CA LEU A 84 -5.67 -3.54 12.90
C LEU A 84 -4.84 -2.94 14.04
N GLU A 85 -5.47 -2.61 15.18
CA GLU A 85 -4.76 -2.11 16.34
C GLU A 85 -3.84 -3.18 16.94
N PRO A 86 -2.60 -2.81 17.31
CA PRO A 86 -1.66 -3.73 17.94
C PRO A 86 -2.22 -4.27 19.27
N SER A 87 -2.28 -5.59 19.42
CA SER A 87 -2.83 -6.23 20.64
C SER A 87 -1.95 -6.07 21.88
N ILE A 88 -0.67 -5.71 21.71
CA ILE A 88 0.36 -5.66 22.77
C ILE A 88 1.26 -4.45 22.51
N LYS A 89 1.68 -3.74 23.56
CA LYS A 89 2.54 -2.54 23.47
C LYS A 89 4.01 -2.84 23.12
N ASN A 90 4.52 -4.03 23.45
CA ASN A 90 5.90 -4.45 23.16
C ASN A 90 5.90 -5.46 22.01
N GLN A 91 5.87 -4.95 20.79
CA GLN A 91 5.90 -5.78 19.59
C GLN A 91 7.33 -5.99 19.10
N SER A 92 7.60 -7.17 18.54
CA SER A 92 8.82 -7.38 17.76
C SER A 92 8.81 -6.51 16.50
N ALA A 93 9.98 -6.25 15.92
CA ALA A 93 10.09 -5.53 14.64
C ALA A 93 9.18 -6.13 13.56
N GLN A 94 9.17 -7.46 13.43
CA GLN A 94 8.30 -8.17 12.49
C GLN A 94 6.81 -7.93 12.77
N ALA A 95 6.39 -7.94 14.04
CA ALA A 95 5.00 -7.68 14.39
C ALA A 95 4.58 -6.23 14.08
N MET A 96 5.49 -5.27 14.28
CA MET A 96 5.26 -3.87 13.88
C MET A 96 5.14 -3.73 12.36
N LEU A 97 6.02 -4.37 11.58
CA LEU A 97 5.95 -4.39 10.12
C LEU A 97 4.60 -4.95 9.63
N VAL A 98 4.14 -6.06 10.21
CA VAL A 98 2.83 -6.66 9.87
C VAL A 98 1.68 -5.71 10.17
N VAL A 99 1.69 -5.02 11.32
CA VAL A 99 0.66 -4.03 11.67
C VAL A 99 0.69 -2.85 10.71
N ALA A 100 1.86 -2.28 10.46
CA ALA A 100 2.04 -1.13 9.57
C ALA A 100 1.62 -1.47 8.13
N THR A 101 1.99 -2.65 7.64
CA THR A 101 1.55 -3.17 6.34
C THR A 101 0.03 -3.26 6.28
N ALA A 102 -0.61 -3.83 7.30
CA ALA A 102 -2.07 -3.96 7.32
C ALA A 102 -2.79 -2.60 7.33
N GLN A 103 -2.29 -1.64 8.11
CA GLN A 103 -2.80 -0.27 8.13
C GLN A 103 -2.62 0.43 6.79
N CYS A 104 -1.50 0.19 6.11
CA CYS A 104 -1.24 0.75 4.79
C CYS A 104 -2.20 0.19 3.73
N VAL A 105 -2.39 -1.12 3.73
CA VAL A 105 -3.36 -1.81 2.87
C VAL A 105 -4.77 -1.27 3.07
N TYR A 106 -5.17 -1.03 4.33
CA TYR A 106 -6.47 -0.44 4.62
C TYR A 106 -6.55 1.03 4.16
N GLY A 107 -5.50 1.83 4.38
CA GLY A 107 -5.40 3.19 3.87
C GLY A 107 -5.55 3.25 2.36
N LEU A 108 -4.85 2.39 1.62
CA LEU A 108 -4.95 2.29 0.16
C LEU A 108 -6.40 1.98 -0.29
N ALA A 109 -7.11 1.13 0.46
CA ALA A 109 -8.52 0.86 0.17
C ALA A 109 -9.44 2.06 0.45
N GLN A 110 -9.13 2.90 1.44
CA GLN A 110 -9.87 4.14 1.68
C GLN A 110 -9.60 5.21 0.63
N GLU A 111 -8.36 5.31 0.14
CA GLU A 111 -7.97 6.25 -0.91
C GLU A 111 -8.60 5.92 -2.28
N HIS A 112 -8.86 4.63 -2.53
CA HIS A 112 -9.41 4.14 -3.79
C HIS A 112 -10.75 3.41 -3.59
N PRO A 113 -11.82 4.11 -3.17
CA PRO A 113 -13.10 3.49 -2.84
C PRO A 113 -13.85 2.92 -4.06
N ASP A 114 -13.37 3.22 -5.27
CA ASP A 114 -13.88 2.77 -6.56
C ASP A 114 -13.03 1.66 -7.22
N ALA A 115 -11.93 1.26 -6.59
CA ALA A 115 -11.07 0.16 -7.03
C ALA A 115 -11.11 -1.01 -6.05
N LEU A 116 -10.91 -2.23 -6.56
CA LEU A 116 -10.72 -3.42 -5.74
C LEU A 116 -9.25 -3.51 -5.32
N VAL A 117 -9.00 -3.39 -4.01
CA VAL A 117 -7.68 -3.64 -3.41
C VAL A 117 -7.55 -5.12 -3.04
N VAL A 118 -6.51 -5.75 -3.57
CA VAL A 118 -6.16 -7.15 -3.34
C VAL A 118 -4.86 -7.19 -2.56
N PHE A 119 -4.96 -7.53 -1.28
CA PHE A 119 -3.81 -7.77 -0.43
C PHE A 119 -3.32 -9.21 -0.56
N VAL A 120 -2.02 -9.38 -0.75
CA VAL A 120 -1.38 -10.67 -1.02
C VAL A 120 -0.49 -11.02 0.15
N SER A 121 -0.82 -12.10 0.83
CA SER A 121 -0.06 -12.61 1.96
C SER A 121 -0.23 -14.12 2.07
N ASN A 122 0.82 -14.81 2.51
CA ASN A 122 0.72 -16.23 2.88
C ASN A 122 0.41 -16.42 4.37
N SER A 123 0.40 -15.34 5.16
CA SER A 123 0.07 -15.37 6.59
C SER A 123 -1.45 -15.43 6.80
N GLN A 124 -1.95 -16.64 7.12
CA GLN A 124 -3.37 -16.85 7.42
C GLN A 124 -3.91 -15.96 8.55
N PRO A 125 -3.17 -15.72 9.66
CA PRO A 125 -3.60 -14.76 10.67
C PRO A 125 -3.78 -13.35 10.12
N LEU A 126 -2.88 -12.90 9.23
CA LEU A 126 -2.94 -11.56 8.65
C LEU A 126 -4.10 -11.44 7.65
N LEU A 127 -4.32 -12.45 6.80
CA LEU A 127 -5.47 -12.50 5.90
C LEU A 127 -6.81 -12.44 6.65
N LYS A 128 -6.94 -13.19 7.75
CA LYS A 128 -8.13 -13.14 8.62
C LYS A 128 -8.32 -11.76 9.23
N ARG A 129 -7.22 -11.13 9.65
CA ARG A 129 -7.24 -9.78 10.22
C ARG A 129 -7.71 -8.74 9.19
N ILE A 130 -7.20 -8.81 7.96
CA ILE A 130 -7.66 -7.94 6.85
C ILE A 130 -9.13 -8.18 6.54
N ALA A 131 -9.59 -9.43 6.47
CA ALA A 131 -11.00 -9.73 6.26
C ALA A 131 -11.91 -9.15 7.37
N SER A 132 -11.44 -9.14 8.63
CA SER A 132 -12.19 -8.59 9.76
C SER A 132 -12.34 -7.06 9.75
N VAL A 133 -11.60 -6.36 8.87
CA VAL A 133 -11.81 -4.92 8.64
C VAL A 133 -13.16 -4.66 7.98
N GLY A 134 -13.67 -5.60 7.16
CA GLY A 134 -14.98 -5.48 6.54
C GLY A 134 -15.09 -4.38 5.48
N ALA A 135 -13.98 -3.89 4.94
CA ALA A 135 -14.00 -2.89 3.87
C ALA A 135 -14.59 -3.47 2.58
N ALA A 136 -15.52 -2.74 1.95
CA ALA A 136 -16.30 -3.21 0.80
C ALA A 136 -15.48 -3.43 -0.48
N ASN A 137 -14.28 -2.86 -0.55
CA ASN A 137 -13.39 -2.89 -1.71
C ASN A 137 -12.03 -3.54 -1.42
N LEU A 138 -11.89 -4.27 -0.31
CA LEU A 138 -10.63 -4.89 0.10
C LEU A 138 -10.81 -6.40 0.31
N CYS A 139 -9.90 -7.19 -0.25
CA CYS A 139 -9.82 -8.61 0.07
C CYS A 139 -8.38 -9.11 0.19
N GLY A 140 -8.18 -10.16 0.98
CA GLY A 140 -6.91 -10.87 1.09
C GLY A 140 -6.89 -12.18 0.29
N ILE A 141 -5.80 -12.46 -0.42
CA ILE A 141 -5.55 -13.74 -1.10
C ILE A 141 -4.11 -14.22 -0.88
N THR A 142 -3.84 -15.49 -1.16
CA THR A 142 -2.46 -16.03 -1.12
C THR A 142 -1.70 -15.73 -2.40
N ALA A 143 -0.37 -15.79 -2.34
CA ALA A 143 0.50 -15.64 -3.51
C ALA A 143 0.20 -16.68 -4.60
N ALA A 144 -0.14 -17.92 -4.20
CA ALA A 144 -0.53 -18.99 -5.12
C ALA A 144 -1.84 -18.67 -5.85
N MET A 145 -2.83 -18.11 -5.15
CA MET A 145 -4.09 -17.67 -5.75
C MET A 145 -3.87 -16.54 -6.75
N LEU A 146 -3.03 -15.55 -6.41
CA LEU A 146 -2.69 -14.47 -7.33
C LEU A 146 -1.97 -14.99 -8.57
N LEU A 147 -1.01 -15.89 -8.40
CA LEU A 147 -0.26 -16.46 -9.53
C LEU A 147 -1.17 -17.28 -10.46
N ASN A 148 -2.10 -18.05 -9.90
CA ASN A 148 -3.10 -18.76 -10.69
C ASN A 148 -4.00 -17.80 -11.46
N TRP A 149 -4.42 -16.70 -10.83
CA TRP A 149 -5.20 -15.65 -11.50
C TRP A 149 -4.40 -15.04 -12.66
N ALA A 150 -3.15 -14.65 -12.43
CA ALA A 150 -2.29 -14.08 -13.45
C ALA A 150 -2.10 -15.01 -14.67
N ARG A 151 -1.93 -16.32 -14.42
CA ARG A 151 -1.61 -17.29 -15.48
C ARG A 151 -2.81 -17.84 -16.22
N LYS A 152 -3.92 -18.06 -15.50
CA LYS A 152 -5.12 -18.74 -16.04
C LYS A 152 -6.28 -17.79 -16.31
N GLY A 153 -6.22 -16.55 -15.82
CA GLY A 153 -7.35 -15.63 -15.84
C GLY A 153 -8.47 -16.01 -14.86
N GLU A 154 -8.29 -17.05 -14.05
CA GLU A 154 -9.26 -17.52 -13.08
C GLU A 154 -9.21 -16.64 -11.81
N ARG A 155 -10.12 -15.67 -11.72
CA ARG A 155 -10.23 -14.79 -10.55
C ARG A 155 -10.61 -15.61 -9.31
N PRO A 156 -9.91 -15.45 -8.16
CA PRO A 156 -10.24 -16.15 -6.95
C PRO A 156 -11.68 -15.85 -6.48
N PRO A 157 -12.39 -16.84 -5.88
CA PRO A 157 -13.77 -16.64 -5.43
C PRO A 157 -13.94 -15.44 -4.49
N VAL A 158 -12.99 -15.25 -3.56
CA VAL A 158 -12.97 -14.13 -2.62
C VAL A 158 -12.92 -12.77 -3.35
N ALA A 159 -12.04 -12.64 -4.34
CA ALA A 159 -11.94 -11.41 -5.13
C ALA A 159 -13.20 -11.18 -5.98
N THR A 160 -13.81 -12.24 -6.52
CA THR A 160 -15.08 -12.16 -7.26
C THR A 160 -16.23 -11.69 -6.37
N GLN A 161 -16.35 -12.23 -5.16
CA GLN A 161 -17.37 -11.81 -4.18
C GLN A 161 -17.18 -10.34 -3.78
N GLN A 162 -15.93 -9.95 -3.51
CA GLN A 162 -15.61 -8.58 -3.14
C GLN A 162 -15.92 -7.59 -4.27
N LEU A 163 -15.59 -7.96 -5.51
CA LEU A 163 -15.89 -7.15 -6.68
C LEU A 163 -17.40 -6.94 -6.86
N GLN A 164 -18.21 -8.00 -6.65
CA GLN A 164 -19.67 -7.88 -6.70
C GLN A 164 -20.21 -6.95 -5.60
N SER A 165 -19.66 -7.02 -4.39
CA SER A 165 -20.01 -6.12 -3.29
C SER A 165 -19.69 -4.65 -3.63
N LEU A 166 -18.50 -4.42 -4.18
CA LEU A 166 -18.07 -3.11 -4.65
C LEU A 166 -19.00 -2.58 -5.74
N MET A 167 -19.33 -3.38 -6.75
CA MET A 167 -20.23 -2.98 -7.83
C MET A 167 -21.62 -2.57 -7.32
N ARG A 168 -22.19 -3.28 -6.33
CA ARG A 168 -23.45 -2.87 -5.70
C ARG A 168 -23.31 -1.52 -4.99
N THR A 169 -22.25 -1.37 -4.19
CA THR A 169 -21.98 -0.12 -3.46
C THR A 169 -21.82 1.07 -4.40
N LEU A 170 -21.14 0.88 -5.54
CA LEU A 170 -20.98 1.93 -6.55
C LEU A 170 -22.30 2.27 -7.25
N ALA A 171 -23.14 1.27 -7.54
CA ALA A 171 -24.47 1.50 -8.13
C ALA A 171 -25.38 2.30 -7.18
N ASP A 172 -25.36 2.01 -5.89
CA ASP A 172 -26.16 2.71 -4.87
C ASP A 172 -25.72 4.17 -4.68
N ARG A 173 -24.41 4.45 -4.80
CA ARG A 173 -23.90 5.83 -4.77
C ARG A 173 -24.38 6.64 -5.99
N GLN A 174 -24.40 6.03 -7.18
CA GLN A 174 -24.85 6.69 -8.39
C GLN A 174 -26.35 7.00 -8.37
N SER A 175 -27.19 6.11 -7.83
CA SER A 175 -28.63 6.33 -7.73
C SER A 175 -28.95 7.48 -6.76
N THR A 176 -28.28 7.53 -5.61
CA THR A 176 -28.44 8.60 -4.60
C THR A 176 -28.00 9.96 -5.15
N GLN A 177 -26.88 10.00 -5.89
CA GLN A 177 -26.38 11.24 -6.50
C GLN A 177 -27.35 11.79 -7.55
N ARG A 178 -27.98 10.92 -8.35
CA ARG A 178 -29.02 11.33 -9.33
C ARG A 178 -30.31 11.80 -8.68
N SER A 179 -30.70 11.26 -7.52
CA SER A 179 -31.90 11.71 -6.81
C SER A 179 -31.73 13.13 -6.25
N ASN A 180 -30.56 13.44 -5.71
CA ASN A 180 -30.29 14.76 -5.13
C ASN A 180 -30.14 15.88 -6.18
N SER A 181 -29.61 15.57 -7.37
CA SER A 181 -29.53 16.56 -8.46
C SER A 181 -30.90 16.90 -9.05
N ARG A 182 -31.89 15.99 -8.95
CA ARG A 182 -33.26 16.23 -9.43
C ARG A 182 -34.04 17.21 -8.54
N ILE A 183 -33.76 17.24 -7.24
CA ILE A 183 -34.44 18.14 -6.29
C ILE A 183 -33.91 19.58 -6.41
N GLN A 184 -32.63 19.78 -6.73
CA GLN A 184 -32.06 21.13 -6.88
C GLN A 184 -32.52 21.86 -8.16
N ASN A 185 -32.92 21.14 -9.20
CA ASN A 185 -33.45 21.74 -10.43
C ASN A 185 -34.95 22.08 -10.37
N ALA A 186 -35.64 21.79 -9.26
CA ALA A 186 -37.02 22.22 -9.02
C ALA A 186 -37.13 23.51 -8.18
N GLY A 187 -36.01 24.07 -7.72
CA GLY A 187 -35.95 25.18 -6.76
C GLY A 187 -35.55 26.55 -7.30
N VAL A 188 -35.40 26.74 -8.61
CA VAL A 188 -35.14 28.07 -9.20
C VAL A 188 -36.42 28.56 -9.89
N GLY A 189 -37.37 29.00 -9.08
CA GLY A 189 -38.63 29.53 -9.60
C GLY A 189 -39.70 29.71 -8.54
N LYS A 190 -39.43 30.56 -7.54
CA LYS A 190 -40.37 31.60 -7.04
C LYS A 190 -39.89 32.17 -5.71
N THR A 191 -39.67 33.47 -5.74
CA THR A 191 -39.74 34.40 -4.62
C THR A 191 -41.04 34.20 -3.83
N GLY A 192 -40.96 34.30 -2.51
CA GLY A 192 -42.11 34.19 -1.63
C GLY A 192 -41.75 34.33 -0.16
N THR A 193 -41.46 35.55 0.26
CA THR A 193 -41.45 36.03 1.64
C THR A 193 -42.60 35.42 2.45
N SER A 194 -42.32 34.76 3.57
CA SER A 194 -43.32 34.64 4.63
C SER A 194 -42.65 34.52 6.00
N VAL A 195 -42.88 35.56 6.78
CA VAL A 195 -42.57 35.68 8.21
C VAL A 195 -43.78 35.16 8.98
N SER A 196 -43.60 34.16 9.84
CA SER A 196 -44.39 33.87 11.04
C SER A 196 -43.57 32.86 11.84
N LYS A 197 -43.04 33.11 13.04
CA LYS A 197 -43.58 33.63 14.30
C LYS A 197 -44.84 32.90 14.75
N PHE A 198 -44.66 31.79 15.46
CA PHE A 198 -45.53 31.39 16.57
C PHE A 198 -44.74 30.63 17.64
N THR A 199 -44.73 31.20 18.84
CA THR A 199 -44.40 30.61 20.14
C THR A 199 -45.65 30.01 20.76
N MET A 200 -45.56 28.81 21.34
CA MET A 200 -46.26 28.26 22.53
C MET A 200 -45.69 26.83 22.72
N ARG A 201 -44.98 26.47 23.80
CA ARG A 201 -45.39 26.24 25.20
C ARG A 201 -46.54 25.24 25.31
N GLY A 202 -46.24 24.06 25.86
CA GLY A 202 -47.20 23.00 26.14
C GLY A 202 -46.52 21.79 26.77
N ASP A 203 -46.37 21.83 28.09
CA ASP A 203 -46.15 20.68 28.97
C ASP A 203 -47.32 19.70 28.90
N SER A 204 -47.03 18.40 29.04
CA SER A 204 -47.85 17.27 29.52
C SER A 204 -47.10 16.00 29.06
N GLU A 205 -46.33 15.28 29.88
CA GLU A 205 -46.71 14.50 31.06
C GLU A 205 -47.91 13.57 30.77
N LEU A 206 -47.61 12.28 30.55
CA LEU A 206 -48.43 11.13 30.95
C LEU A 206 -47.68 9.81 30.68
N ASP A 207 -47.64 9.02 31.75
CA ASP A 207 -47.69 7.56 31.85
C ASP A 207 -46.46 6.66 31.60
N SER A 208 -46.03 6.13 32.76
CA SER A 208 -45.35 4.87 33.07
C SER A 208 -46.08 3.62 32.51
N PRO A 209 -45.65 2.35 32.70
CA PRO A 209 -44.50 1.84 33.46
C PRO A 209 -43.61 0.82 32.73
N SER A 210 -42.35 0.73 33.15
CA SER A 210 -41.47 -0.40 32.85
C SER A 210 -41.71 -1.54 33.85
N SER A 211 -42.18 -2.67 33.34
CA SER A 211 -42.21 -3.95 34.05
C SER A 211 -41.51 -5.00 33.21
N SER A 212 -40.44 -5.60 33.72
CA SER A 212 -40.20 -7.05 33.66
C SER A 212 -38.83 -7.45 34.24
N THR A 213 -38.91 -8.08 35.41
CA THR A 213 -38.19 -9.32 35.82
C THR A 213 -36.66 -9.37 35.89
N LYS A 214 -36.20 -9.18 37.14
CA LYS A 214 -35.26 -10.02 37.90
C LYS A 214 -35.62 -11.52 37.82
N THR A 215 -34.60 -12.41 37.73
CA THR A 215 -34.44 -13.83 38.21
C THR A 215 -33.50 -14.57 37.24
N ASN A 216 -32.51 -15.41 37.58
CA ASN A 216 -32.14 -16.09 38.83
C ASN A 216 -30.63 -16.42 38.87
N GLN A 217 -30.13 -16.51 40.10
CA GLN A 217 -28.88 -17.14 40.54
C GLN A 217 -29.00 -18.68 40.60
N THR A 218 -27.87 -19.31 40.99
CA THR A 218 -27.63 -20.67 41.53
C THR A 218 -27.36 -21.78 40.51
N GLY A 219 -26.41 -22.69 40.69
CA GLY A 219 -25.45 -23.02 41.76
C GLY A 219 -24.39 -24.00 41.20
N LEU A 220 -23.11 -23.93 41.58
CA LEU A 220 -22.44 -24.63 42.69
C LEU A 220 -22.26 -26.16 42.54
N SER A 221 -21.02 -26.58 42.87
CA SER A 221 -20.49 -27.93 43.15
C SER A 221 -19.89 -28.66 41.94
N GLY A 222 -18.64 -29.18 41.96
CA GLY A 222 -17.75 -29.43 43.08
C GLY A 222 -16.30 -29.68 42.67
N SER A 223 -15.41 -29.56 43.65
CA SER A 223 -14.00 -30.01 43.67
C SER A 223 -13.96 -31.39 44.41
N PRO A 224 -12.84 -32.10 44.66
CA PRO A 224 -11.41 -31.80 44.39
C PRO A 224 -10.48 -33.03 44.07
N ARG A 225 -9.15 -32.75 44.03
CA ARG A 225 -7.97 -33.66 44.30
C ARG A 225 -7.57 -34.65 43.17
N LYS A 226 -6.29 -35.02 42.92
CA LYS A 226 -5.00 -34.92 43.65
C LYS A 226 -3.84 -35.34 42.71
N SER A 227 -2.62 -34.80 42.97
CA SER A 227 -1.23 -35.36 42.83
C SER A 227 -0.77 -35.97 41.48
N SER A 228 0.42 -35.71 40.92
CA SER A 228 1.80 -35.87 41.45
C SER A 228 2.84 -35.13 40.56
N ARG A 229 3.86 -34.43 41.09
CA ARG A 229 5.30 -34.87 41.19
C ARG A 229 5.83 -35.51 39.88
N THR A 230 6.88 -35.07 39.18
CA THR A 230 8.26 -34.67 39.58
C THR A 230 9.05 -34.07 38.40
N ASN A 231 10.19 -33.44 38.75
CA ASN A 231 11.45 -33.31 37.98
C ASN A 231 11.76 -31.96 37.30
N ALA A 232 12.50 -31.17 38.10
CA ALA A 232 13.42 -30.14 37.68
C ALA A 232 14.52 -30.68 36.76
N LYS A 233 14.86 -29.92 35.71
CA LYS A 233 16.17 -29.94 35.10
C LYS A 233 16.54 -28.52 34.70
N LYS A 234 17.55 -27.96 35.39
CA LYS A 234 18.22 -26.69 35.05
C LYS A 234 18.86 -26.78 33.66
N PRO A 235 18.93 -25.67 32.92
CA PRO A 235 20.08 -25.39 32.08
C PRO A 235 20.97 -24.30 32.73
N ALA A 236 22.28 -24.47 32.58
CA ALA A 236 23.32 -23.51 32.94
C ALA A 236 23.35 -22.31 31.95
N PRO A 237 23.92 -21.15 32.34
CA PRO A 237 23.85 -19.93 31.54
C PRO A 237 25.02 -19.86 30.55
N SER A 238 24.74 -19.94 29.24
CA SER A 238 25.68 -19.48 28.22
C SER A 238 25.49 -17.98 28.04
N ARG A 239 26.49 -17.23 28.52
CA ARG A 239 26.70 -15.80 28.32
C ARG A 239 26.98 -15.56 26.83
N GLU A 240 25.93 -15.37 26.04
CA GLU A 240 26.02 -14.70 24.74
C GLU A 240 25.78 -13.21 24.94
N GLU A 241 26.80 -12.45 24.58
CA GLU A 241 26.89 -11.01 24.56
C GLU A 241 25.81 -10.45 23.62
N ARG A 242 24.64 -10.11 24.18
CA ARG A 242 23.66 -9.24 23.53
C ARG A 242 24.36 -7.91 23.24
N LYS A 243 24.81 -7.72 22.01
CA LYS A 243 24.91 -6.37 21.44
C LYS A 243 23.51 -5.78 21.51
N ASP A 244 23.39 -4.67 22.22
CA ASP A 244 22.20 -3.86 22.29
C ASP A 244 21.81 -3.47 20.86
N TYR A 245 20.89 -4.24 20.30
CA TYR A 245 20.20 -3.89 19.09
C TYR A 245 19.21 -2.81 19.50
N GLU A 246 19.55 -1.53 19.28
CA GLU A 246 18.53 -0.50 19.18
C GLU A 246 17.72 -0.86 17.92
N PRO A 247 16.48 -1.38 18.04
CA PRO A 247 15.67 -1.58 16.86
C PRO A 247 15.44 -0.20 16.24
N ALA A 248 15.50 -0.13 14.91
CA ALA A 248 14.96 1.01 14.18
C ALA A 248 13.54 1.21 14.69
N VAL A 249 13.37 2.22 15.55
CA VAL A 249 12.08 2.67 16.01
C VAL A 249 11.39 3.11 14.72
N TYR A 250 10.50 2.28 14.20
CA TYR A 250 9.54 2.69 13.17
C TYR A 250 8.80 3.84 13.81
N ARG A 251 9.30 5.04 13.52
CA ARG A 251 8.85 6.28 14.13
C ARG A 251 7.40 6.36 13.71
N ILE A 252 6.51 6.03 14.64
CA ILE A 252 5.10 6.41 14.59
C ILE A 252 5.16 7.93 14.50
N LYS A 253 5.22 8.45 13.27
CA LYS A 253 5.17 9.89 13.04
C LYS A 253 3.79 10.27 13.51
N HIS A 254 3.74 10.96 14.65
CA HIS A 254 2.52 11.57 15.15
C HIS A 254 1.84 12.32 14.00
N ILE A 255 0.56 12.01 13.86
CA ILE A 255 -0.41 12.57 12.93
C ILE A 255 -0.11 14.07 12.76
N THR A 256 0.51 14.40 11.64
CA THR A 256 0.58 15.76 11.13
C THR A 256 -0.15 15.72 9.79
N PRO A 257 -1.08 16.66 9.54
CA PRO A 257 -1.85 16.67 8.30
C PRO A 257 -0.90 16.73 7.10
N PRO A 258 -1.27 16.10 5.96
CA PRO A 258 -0.40 15.94 4.82
C PRO A 258 0.07 17.32 4.34
N LYS A 259 1.37 17.56 4.45
CA LYS A 259 2.01 18.70 3.81
C LYS A 259 1.97 18.41 2.32
N LYS A 260 1.10 19.13 1.59
CA LYS A 260 1.10 19.19 0.12
C LYS A 260 2.54 19.29 -0.35
N ARG A 261 3.05 18.21 -0.93
CA ARG A 261 4.34 18.19 -1.59
C ARG A 261 4.10 18.84 -2.94
N ASP A 262 4.37 20.14 -3.01
CA ASP A 262 4.33 20.89 -4.26
C ASP A 262 5.32 20.25 -5.24
N GLY A 263 4.78 19.42 -6.14
CA GLY A 263 5.47 18.94 -7.32
C GLY A 263 5.60 20.09 -8.30
N GLY A 264 6.75 20.74 -8.34
CA GLY A 264 6.97 21.80 -9.31
C GLY A 264 8.24 22.58 -9.07
N PHE A 265 9.41 21.97 -9.33
CA PHE A 265 10.57 22.70 -9.85
C PHE A 265 11.70 21.74 -10.28
N LEU A 266 11.90 20.63 -9.56
CA LEU A 266 13.03 19.74 -9.81
C LEU A 266 12.82 18.76 -10.99
N SER A 267 11.60 18.29 -11.23
CA SER A 267 11.31 17.40 -12.38
C SER A 267 11.41 18.12 -13.73
N GLY A 268 11.24 19.44 -13.77
CA GLY A 268 11.45 20.25 -14.96
C GLY A 268 12.94 20.45 -15.28
N ALA A 269 13.78 20.66 -14.25
CA ALA A 269 15.20 20.91 -14.42
C ALA A 269 15.98 19.68 -14.95
N PHE A 270 15.64 18.47 -14.49
CA PHE A 270 16.31 17.25 -14.96
C PHE A 270 15.93 16.87 -16.40
N ASN A 271 14.66 17.07 -16.80
CA ASN A 271 14.25 16.86 -18.19
C ASN A 271 14.85 17.90 -19.14
N PHE A 272 15.01 19.15 -18.69
CA PHE A 272 15.64 20.21 -19.49
C PHE A 272 17.15 19.97 -19.70
N LEU A 273 17.88 19.53 -18.65
CA LEU A 273 19.30 19.18 -18.79
C LEU A 273 19.52 17.95 -19.68
N GLY A 274 18.67 16.92 -19.54
CA GLY A 274 18.71 15.74 -20.40
C GLY A 274 18.47 16.09 -21.86
N ALA A 275 17.44 16.89 -22.16
CA ALA A 275 17.13 17.33 -23.51
C ALA A 275 18.26 18.18 -24.14
N LEU A 276 18.90 19.07 -23.36
CA LEU A 276 20.08 19.81 -23.80
C LEU A 276 21.24 18.88 -24.16
N PHE A 277 21.51 17.85 -23.36
CA PHE A 277 22.55 16.88 -23.65
C PHE A 277 22.31 16.17 -25.00
N PHE A 278 21.09 15.64 -25.22
CA PHE A 278 20.75 14.97 -26.48
C PHE A 278 20.77 15.91 -27.69
N LEU A 279 20.33 17.16 -27.53
CA LEU A 279 20.42 18.17 -28.59
C LEU A 279 21.87 18.46 -28.97
N THR A 280 22.76 18.58 -27.98
CA THR A 280 24.18 18.87 -28.20
C THR A 280 24.85 17.71 -28.94
N VAL A 281 24.51 16.46 -28.60
CA VAL A 281 24.99 15.26 -29.30
C VAL A 281 24.47 15.21 -30.74
N ALA A 282 23.17 15.49 -30.96
CA ALA A 282 22.57 15.49 -32.29
C ALA A 282 23.18 16.56 -33.22
N VAL A 283 23.40 17.78 -32.71
CA VAL A 283 24.07 18.86 -33.44
C VAL A 283 25.51 18.49 -33.76
N GLY A 284 26.23 17.85 -32.83
CA GLY A 284 27.59 17.35 -33.05
C GLY A 284 27.65 16.30 -34.17
N ILE A 285 26.70 15.36 -34.22
CA ILE A 285 26.61 14.35 -35.28
C ILE A 285 26.32 15.01 -36.62
N LEU A 286 25.36 15.94 -36.68
CA LEU A 286 24.99 16.63 -37.93
C LEU A 286 26.15 17.50 -38.46
N TRP A 287 26.87 18.20 -37.58
CA TRP A 287 28.05 18.98 -37.95
C TRP A 287 29.18 18.07 -38.47
N ARG A 288 29.44 16.92 -37.82
CA ARG A 288 30.44 15.96 -38.29
C ARG A 288 30.15 15.46 -39.71
N VAL A 289 28.88 15.27 -40.06
CA VAL A 289 28.46 14.84 -41.41
C VAL A 289 28.65 15.94 -42.46
N LEU A 290 28.41 17.20 -42.10
CA LEU A 290 28.49 18.34 -43.02
C LEU A 290 29.92 18.89 -43.21
N ASP A 291 30.72 18.94 -42.14
CA ASP A 291 32.12 19.39 -42.18
C ASP A 291 32.96 18.70 -41.11
N ALA A 292 33.51 17.54 -41.47
CA ALA A 292 34.35 16.73 -40.59
C ALA A 292 35.64 17.45 -40.15
N ARG A 293 36.16 18.39 -40.95
CA ARG A 293 37.39 19.13 -40.60
C ARG A 293 37.10 20.29 -39.64
N GLY A 294 35.99 21.00 -39.84
CA GLY A 294 35.51 22.03 -38.91
C GLY A 294 35.09 21.46 -37.56
N PHE A 295 34.40 20.32 -37.54
CA PHE A 295 34.01 19.62 -36.31
C PHE A 295 35.22 19.29 -35.41
N ARG A 296 36.31 18.80 -35.99
CA ARG A 296 37.53 18.43 -35.24
C ARG A 296 38.24 19.63 -34.62
N LYS A 297 38.23 20.78 -35.29
CA LYS A 297 38.92 21.99 -34.80
C LYS A 297 38.13 22.72 -33.72
N THR A 298 36.81 22.74 -33.82
CA THR A 298 35.98 23.63 -32.98
C THR A 298 35.21 22.88 -31.90
N PHE A 299 34.71 21.68 -32.18
CA PHE A 299 33.79 20.98 -31.28
C PHE A 299 34.50 20.02 -30.32
N VAL A 300 35.50 19.28 -30.81
CA VAL A 300 36.25 18.31 -29.99
C VAL A 300 36.96 18.95 -28.79
N PRO A 301 37.58 20.15 -28.88
CA PRO A 301 38.22 20.79 -27.73
C PRO A 301 37.23 21.27 -26.65
N ALA A 302 35.97 21.53 -27.03
CA ALA A 302 34.93 22.03 -26.13
C ALA A 302 34.24 20.93 -25.31
N LEU A 303 34.52 19.65 -25.61
CA LEU A 303 33.93 18.51 -24.90
C LEU A 303 34.66 18.23 -23.57
N PRO A 304 33.99 17.69 -22.54
CA PRO A 304 34.64 17.22 -21.32
C PRO A 304 35.71 16.16 -21.61
N GLN A 305 36.82 16.18 -20.86
CA GLN A 305 37.97 15.26 -21.06
C GLN A 305 37.61 13.77 -21.22
N PRO A 306 36.67 13.19 -20.45
CA PRO A 306 36.30 11.78 -20.61
C PRO A 306 35.69 11.49 -21.99
N VAL A 307 34.93 12.43 -22.54
CA VAL A 307 34.28 12.31 -23.85
C VAL A 307 35.30 12.47 -24.98
N GLN A 308 36.30 13.34 -24.80
CA GLN A 308 37.39 13.49 -25.77
C GLN A 308 38.19 12.19 -25.94
N GLN A 309 38.45 11.46 -24.84
CA GLN A 309 39.15 10.17 -24.89
C GLN A 309 38.33 9.11 -25.61
N PHE A 310 37.02 9.07 -25.38
CA PHE A 310 36.10 8.18 -26.07
C PHE A 310 36.05 8.47 -27.59
N VAL A 311 35.92 9.74 -27.99
CA VAL A 311 35.94 10.12 -29.42
C VAL A 311 37.26 9.75 -30.09
N LYS A 312 38.39 9.90 -29.40
CA LYS A 312 39.71 9.46 -29.91
C LYS A 312 39.81 7.94 -30.06
N SER A 313 39.11 7.17 -29.23
CA SER A 313 39.15 5.69 -29.27
C SER A 313 38.33 5.08 -30.42
N ILE A 314 37.37 5.83 -30.97
CA ILE A 314 36.45 5.35 -32.02
C ILE A 314 36.92 5.77 -33.42
N ASP A 315 37.89 6.67 -33.54
CA ASP A 315 38.41 7.11 -34.85
C ASP A 315 39.54 6.16 -35.31
N PRO A 316 39.34 5.34 -36.35
CA PRO A 316 40.45 4.65 -37.01
C PRO A 316 41.26 5.69 -37.80
N LYS A 317 42.59 5.57 -37.75
CA LYS A 317 43.51 6.37 -38.57
C LYS A 317 43.22 6.19 -40.06
#